data_AF-A0A7V8DDG0-F1
#
_entry.id   AF-A0A7V8DDG0-F1
#
_cell.length_a   1.000
_cell.length_b   1.000
_cell.length_c   1.000
_cell.angle_alpha   90.00
_cell.angle_beta   90.00
_cell.angle_gamma   90.00
#
_symmetry.space_group_name_H-M   'P 1'
#
loop_
_entity.id
_entity.type
_entity.pdbx_description
1 polymer ?
#
loop_
_entity_poly.entity_id
_entity_poly.type
_entity_poly.pdbx_seq_one_letter_code
_entity_poly.pdbx_strand_id
1 'polypeptide(L)'
;MKLNIGCGNDRRTGWVNIDSSAGSAADKVMPAENLDLSDGCAREIEALHLVEHLGYFRTRYFLSECFRVLRPGGRLVIETPDIIKTCAAFAGARGPEEREAQLGWIYGAETAGMGHRYAFPEELLKELARRAGFDIISTESRTYHPGRAALRFELRRHEEDRAAACLASLRKAVMKAGLEDFSREELSSARDEAVDRACAMTLKGDAAGVLTIAAAPAVARLAIELMGEAAKKESVAASLLAHCGGAALAWRVLFAVQPKGGAQGPAFASAELAYEKAARRALEIDKLEPAAGAADLPPVFSRGAARAEGERLLGRALKAAGAGEEDAGEIFAMALSFERDEPRIWLEAGRYFKAAKGKAEAADYFMNGLLALEGLPGMETRDAMRRELMKELG
;
A
#
# COMPACT_ATOMS: atom_id res chain seq x y z
N MET A 1 -11.22 -8.98 29.85
CA MET A 1 -11.33 -7.64 30.47
C MET A 1 -12.28 -6.75 29.66
N LYS A 2 -12.60 -5.52 30.12
CA LYS A 2 -13.31 -4.50 29.32
C LYS A 2 -12.37 -3.32 29.03
N LEU A 3 -12.41 -2.74 27.82
CA LEU A 3 -11.53 -1.64 27.41
C LEU A 3 -12.33 -0.37 27.09
N ASN A 4 -11.90 0.76 27.63
CA ASN A 4 -12.40 2.09 27.29
C ASN A 4 -11.27 2.82 26.54
N ILE A 5 -11.38 2.90 25.22
CA ILE A 5 -10.30 3.38 24.32
C ILE A 5 -10.63 4.80 23.85
N GLY A 6 -9.65 5.70 23.93
CA GLY A 6 -9.87 7.14 23.77
C GLY A 6 -10.57 7.72 25.00
N CYS A 7 -10.19 7.28 26.20
CA CYS A 7 -10.94 7.62 27.41
C CYS A 7 -10.86 9.11 27.77
N GLY A 8 -9.85 9.85 27.30
CA GLY A 8 -9.60 11.21 27.74
C GLY A 8 -9.63 11.32 29.26
N ASN A 9 -10.53 12.16 29.79
CA ASN A 9 -10.74 12.31 31.23
C ASN A 9 -11.86 11.41 31.80
N ASP A 10 -12.60 10.68 30.96
CA ASP A 10 -13.65 9.74 31.35
C ASP A 10 -13.06 8.38 31.77
N ARG A 11 -12.39 8.36 32.94
CA ARG A 11 -11.88 7.12 33.52
C ARG A 11 -13.00 6.33 34.19
N ARG A 12 -13.24 5.11 33.71
CA ARG A 12 -14.34 4.24 34.18
C ARG A 12 -13.85 3.13 35.08
N THR A 13 -14.51 3.00 36.24
CA THR A 13 -14.23 1.92 37.21
C THR A 13 -14.61 0.55 36.64
N GLY A 14 -13.72 -0.44 36.76
CA GLY A 14 -13.92 -1.79 36.24
C GLY A 14 -13.59 -1.97 34.75
N TRP A 15 -13.06 -0.91 34.12
CA TRP A 15 -12.53 -0.91 32.75
C TRP A 15 -11.03 -0.65 32.77
N VAL A 16 -10.32 -1.13 31.75
CA VAL A 16 -8.96 -0.66 31.45
C VAL A 16 -9.11 0.55 30.54
N ASN A 17 -8.70 1.72 31.03
CA ASN A 17 -8.83 2.99 30.32
C ASN A 17 -7.55 3.26 29.52
N ILE A 18 -7.70 3.54 28.23
CA ILE A 18 -6.61 3.66 27.26
C ILE A 18 -6.77 4.98 26.52
N ASP A 19 -5.69 5.73 26.40
CA ASP A 19 -5.63 6.96 25.61
C ASP A 19 -4.20 7.18 25.09
N SER A 20 -4.04 7.97 24.02
CA SER A 20 -2.71 8.29 23.48
C SER A 20 -2.07 9.49 24.18
N SER A 21 -2.86 10.33 24.85
CA SER A 21 -2.39 11.50 25.57
C SER A 21 -1.87 11.14 26.97
N ALA A 22 -0.64 11.53 27.26
CA ALA A 22 -0.04 11.37 28.59
C ALA A 22 -0.73 12.24 29.68
N GLY A 23 -1.49 13.27 29.28
CA GLY A 23 -2.25 14.12 30.19
C GLY A 23 -3.68 13.64 30.47
N SER A 24 -4.07 12.48 29.94
CA SER A 24 -5.38 11.88 30.14
C SER A 24 -5.49 11.16 31.49
N ALA A 25 -6.69 10.68 31.82
CA ALA A 25 -6.95 9.82 32.97
C ALA A 25 -6.75 8.32 32.65
N ALA A 26 -5.99 7.98 31.60
CA ALA A 26 -5.79 6.60 31.16
C ALA A 26 -4.98 5.76 32.17
N ASP A 27 -5.35 4.49 32.31
CA ASP A 27 -4.54 3.50 33.02
C ASP A 27 -3.32 3.07 32.19
N LYS A 28 -3.43 3.17 30.85
CA LYS A 28 -2.35 2.88 29.92
C LYS A 28 -2.31 3.92 28.81
N VAL A 29 -1.15 4.56 28.64
CA VAL A 29 -0.91 5.54 27.58
C VAL A 29 -0.37 4.83 26.33
N MET A 30 -1.20 4.67 25.30
CA MET A 30 -0.83 4.02 24.04
C MET A 30 -1.80 4.40 22.90
N PRO A 31 -1.35 4.33 21.63
CA PRO A 31 -2.23 4.58 20.49
C PRO A 31 -3.31 3.50 20.33
N ALA A 32 -4.52 3.92 19.96
CA ALA A 32 -5.69 3.05 19.82
C ALA A 32 -5.52 1.97 18.75
N GLU A 33 -4.75 2.25 17.70
CA GLU A 33 -4.49 1.37 16.56
C GLU A 33 -3.33 0.39 16.78
N ASN A 34 -2.64 0.45 17.93
CA ASN A 34 -1.52 -0.44 18.25
C ASN A 34 -1.43 -0.69 19.76
N LEU A 35 -2.34 -1.52 20.26
CA LEU A 35 -2.48 -1.84 21.67
C LEU A 35 -1.44 -2.89 22.11
N ASP A 36 -0.72 -2.62 23.19
CA ASP A 36 0.14 -3.60 23.85
C ASP A 36 -0.68 -4.53 24.76
N LEU A 37 -1.54 -5.33 24.13
CA LEU A 37 -2.46 -6.29 24.76
C LEU A 37 -2.47 -7.59 23.97
N SER A 38 -2.68 -8.71 24.65
CA SER A 38 -2.81 -10.03 24.04
C SER A 38 -4.08 -10.16 23.19
N ASP A 39 -4.03 -11.03 22.18
CA ASP A 39 -5.18 -11.39 21.36
C ASP A 39 -6.31 -11.97 22.22
N GLY A 40 -7.56 -11.67 21.87
CA GLY A 40 -8.73 -12.26 22.54
C GLY A 40 -8.90 -11.93 24.03
N CYS A 41 -8.14 -10.98 24.58
CA CYS A 41 -8.13 -10.70 26.01
C CYS A 41 -9.34 -9.87 26.51
N ALA A 42 -10.00 -9.15 25.61
CA ALA A 42 -11.15 -8.29 25.90
C ALA A 42 -12.48 -8.99 25.57
N ARG A 43 -13.50 -8.78 26.41
CA ARG A 43 -14.89 -9.20 26.11
C ARG A 43 -15.74 -8.06 25.54
N GLU A 44 -15.30 -6.83 25.78
CA GLU A 44 -16.05 -5.62 25.47
C GLU A 44 -15.08 -4.44 25.29
N ILE A 45 -15.30 -3.63 24.27
CA ILE A 45 -14.60 -2.38 23.99
C ILE A 45 -15.63 -1.27 23.80
N GLU A 46 -15.36 -0.11 24.38
CA GLU A 46 -16.04 1.14 24.02
C GLU A 46 -15.02 2.16 23.54
N ALA A 47 -15.34 2.83 22.44
CA ALA A 47 -14.59 3.94 21.85
C ALA A 47 -15.57 5.04 21.46
N LEU A 48 -15.83 5.95 22.40
CA LEU A 48 -16.80 7.02 22.23
C LEU A 48 -16.07 8.31 21.88
N HIS A 49 -16.48 8.97 20.80
CA HIS A 49 -15.86 10.20 20.31
C HIS A 49 -14.35 10.06 20.07
N LEU A 50 -13.95 8.96 19.41
CA LEU A 50 -12.56 8.64 19.11
C LEU A 50 -12.28 8.61 17.61
N VAL A 51 -13.08 7.88 16.84
CA VAL A 51 -12.74 7.53 15.45
C VAL A 51 -12.61 8.76 14.56
N GLU A 52 -13.38 9.81 14.82
CA GLU A 52 -13.30 11.10 14.14
C GLU A 52 -11.92 11.76 14.26
N HIS A 53 -11.17 11.47 15.33
CA HIS A 53 -9.81 11.97 15.55
C HIS A 53 -8.74 11.12 14.86
N LEU A 54 -9.05 9.87 14.50
CA LEU A 54 -8.06 8.94 13.92
C LEU A 54 -7.85 9.21 12.42
N GLY A 55 -8.90 9.58 11.70
CA GLY A 55 -8.87 9.67 10.25
C GLY A 55 -9.18 8.33 9.56
N TYR A 56 -9.27 8.34 8.23
CA TYR A 56 -9.71 7.18 7.45
C TYR A 56 -8.79 5.94 7.61
N PHE A 57 -7.50 6.07 7.29
CA PHE A 57 -6.56 4.93 7.33
C PHE A 57 -6.34 4.40 8.74
N ARG A 58 -6.10 5.28 9.72
CA ARG A 58 -5.88 4.87 11.11
C ARG A 58 -7.11 4.17 11.70
N THR A 59 -8.32 4.58 11.32
CA THR A 59 -9.55 3.89 11.75
C THR A 59 -9.60 2.43 11.27
N ARG A 60 -9.08 2.12 10.07
CA ARG A 60 -8.99 0.72 9.57
C ARG A 60 -8.06 -0.13 10.43
N TYR A 61 -6.92 0.44 10.85
CA TYR A 61 -6.00 -0.21 11.78
C TYR A 61 -6.61 -0.35 13.18
N PHE A 62 -7.28 0.69 13.69
CA PHE A 62 -8.01 0.63 14.96
C PHE A 62 -9.08 -0.46 14.99
N LEU A 63 -9.93 -0.57 13.96
CA LEU A 63 -10.95 -1.61 13.89
C LEU A 63 -10.32 -3.01 13.86
N SER A 64 -9.22 -3.17 13.13
CA SER A 64 -8.48 -4.45 13.08
C SER A 64 -7.83 -4.78 14.42
N GLU A 65 -7.35 -3.78 15.15
CA GLU A 65 -6.78 -3.95 16.49
C GLU A 65 -7.86 -4.28 17.53
N CYS A 66 -9.05 -3.69 17.42
CA CYS A 66 -10.23 -4.07 18.19
C CYS A 66 -10.64 -5.51 17.92
N PHE A 67 -10.65 -5.95 16.64
CA PHE A 67 -10.91 -7.34 16.29
C PHE A 67 -9.90 -8.28 16.95
N ARG A 68 -8.60 -7.93 16.90
CA ARG A 68 -7.51 -8.73 17.47
C ARG A 68 -7.67 -8.93 18.98
N VAL A 69 -7.92 -7.86 19.73
CA VAL A 69 -7.95 -7.93 21.21
C VAL A 69 -9.29 -8.39 21.76
N LEU A 70 -10.40 -8.23 21.03
CA LEU A 70 -11.68 -8.83 21.42
C LEU A 70 -11.61 -10.33 21.30
N ARG A 71 -12.22 -11.07 22.21
CA ARG A 71 -12.50 -12.50 22.06
C ARG A 71 -13.55 -12.74 20.96
N PRO A 72 -13.65 -13.95 20.39
CA PRO A 72 -14.75 -14.33 19.50
C PRO A 72 -16.12 -13.97 20.11
N GLY A 73 -17.02 -13.40 19.31
CA GLY A 73 -18.32 -12.92 19.79
C GLY A 73 -18.22 -11.73 20.76
N GLY A 74 -17.07 -11.06 20.86
CA GLY A 74 -16.85 -9.88 21.70
C GLY A 74 -17.62 -8.64 21.19
N ARG A 75 -17.98 -7.74 22.12
CA ARG A 75 -18.77 -6.53 21.83
C ARG A 75 -17.87 -5.32 21.60
N LEU A 76 -18.14 -4.54 20.57
CA LEU A 76 -17.50 -3.24 20.31
C LEU A 76 -18.58 -2.17 20.19
N VAL A 77 -18.42 -1.07 20.92
CA VAL A 77 -19.25 0.14 20.76
C VAL A 77 -18.39 1.26 20.23
N ILE A 78 -18.87 1.88 19.16
CA ILE A 78 -18.27 3.10 18.61
C ILE A 78 -19.34 4.20 18.64
N GLU A 79 -18.95 5.38 19.10
CA GLU A 79 -19.77 6.59 18.95
C GLU A 79 -18.94 7.68 18.28
N THR A 80 -19.55 8.39 17.33
CA THR A 80 -18.94 9.46 16.53
C THR A 80 -19.98 10.56 16.30
N PRO A 81 -19.60 11.80 15.98
CA PRO A 81 -20.53 12.82 15.50
C PRO A 81 -21.41 12.31 14.36
N ASP A 82 -22.71 12.60 14.42
CA ASP A 82 -23.65 12.30 13.33
C ASP A 82 -23.52 13.40 12.28
N ILE A 83 -22.66 13.17 11.28
CA ILE A 83 -22.33 14.19 10.28
C ILE A 83 -23.55 14.63 9.47
N ILE A 84 -24.48 13.72 9.18
CA ILE A 84 -25.68 14.04 8.39
C ILE A 84 -26.58 15.00 9.16
N LYS A 85 -26.87 14.70 10.44
CA LYS A 85 -27.67 15.58 11.29
C LYS A 85 -26.96 16.89 11.60
N THR A 86 -25.64 16.86 11.80
CA THR A 86 -24.83 18.05 12.08
C THR A 86 -24.83 19.00 10.88
N CYS A 87 -24.63 18.48 9.66
CA CYS A 87 -24.74 19.28 8.44
C CYS A 87 -26.16 19.81 8.21
N ALA A 88 -27.19 19.02 8.49
CA ALA A 88 -28.58 19.48 8.40
C ALA A 88 -28.87 20.61 9.40
N ALA A 89 -28.38 20.51 10.63
CA ALA A 89 -28.49 21.56 11.64
C ALA A 89 -27.74 22.83 11.22
N PHE A 90 -26.53 22.69 10.67
CA PHE A 90 -25.75 23.82 10.15
C PHE A 90 -26.47 24.53 8.99
N ALA A 91 -27.01 23.77 8.03
CA ALA A 91 -27.74 24.32 6.90
C ALA A 91 -29.08 24.95 7.31
N GLY A 92 -29.75 24.41 8.34
CA GLY A 92 -31.02 24.88 8.87
C GLY A 92 -30.92 26.03 9.89
N ALA A 93 -29.71 26.45 10.25
CA ALA A 93 -29.47 27.45 11.27
C ALA A 93 -29.98 28.85 10.89
N ARG A 94 -30.67 29.51 11.83
CA ARG A 94 -31.38 30.79 11.64
C ARG A 94 -30.46 32.02 11.68
N GLY A 95 -29.25 31.87 12.20
CA GLY A 95 -28.30 32.95 12.38
C GLY A 95 -26.85 32.46 12.55
N PRO A 96 -25.89 33.39 12.62
CA PRO A 96 -24.46 33.06 12.69
C PRO A 96 -24.09 32.26 13.95
N GLU A 97 -24.70 32.56 15.10
CA GLU A 97 -24.44 31.86 16.37
C GLU A 97 -24.84 30.37 16.29
N GLU A 98 -26.03 30.08 15.76
CA GLU A 98 -26.50 28.69 15.57
C GLU A 98 -25.59 27.93 14.59
N ARG A 99 -25.06 28.60 13.56
CA ARG A 99 -24.09 27.99 12.62
C ARG A 99 -22.76 27.69 13.29
N GLU A 100 -22.21 28.67 14.00
CA GLU A 100 -20.94 28.54 14.72
C GLU A 100 -20.98 27.38 15.73
N ALA A 101 -22.11 27.22 16.43
CA ALA A 101 -22.32 26.11 17.36
C ALA A 101 -22.17 24.72 16.71
N GLN A 102 -22.44 24.58 15.41
CA GLN A 102 -22.25 23.32 14.67
C GLN A 102 -20.80 23.15 14.18
N LEU A 103 -20.09 24.24 13.90
CA LEU A 103 -18.71 24.18 13.37
C LEU A 103 -17.76 23.47 14.34
N GLY A 104 -17.89 23.71 15.65
CA GLY A 104 -17.09 23.01 16.66
C GLY A 104 -17.36 21.50 16.73
N TRP A 105 -18.53 21.05 16.27
CA TRP A 105 -18.86 19.62 16.19
C TRP A 105 -18.40 18.98 14.87
N ILE A 106 -18.27 19.79 13.81
CA ILE A 106 -17.72 19.35 12.52
C ILE A 106 -16.20 19.25 12.59
N TYR A 107 -15.52 20.31 13.03
CA TYR A 107 -14.06 20.42 13.02
C TYR A 107 -13.39 19.93 14.30
N GLY A 108 -14.13 19.75 15.39
CA GLY A 108 -13.59 19.49 16.71
C GLY A 108 -12.98 20.75 17.34
N ALA A 109 -12.32 20.58 18.48
CA ALA A 109 -11.65 21.68 19.17
C ALA A 109 -10.24 21.91 18.59
N GLU A 110 -9.79 23.17 18.53
CA GLU A 110 -8.44 23.52 18.05
C GLU A 110 -7.32 23.10 19.02
N THR A 111 -7.66 22.56 20.18
CA THR A 111 -6.67 21.96 21.09
C THR A 111 -5.93 20.84 20.36
N ALA A 112 -4.60 20.82 20.49
CA ALA A 112 -3.77 19.82 19.83
C ALA A 112 -4.28 18.39 20.14
N GLY A 113 -4.58 17.63 19.08
CA GLY A 113 -5.13 16.27 19.18
C GLY A 113 -6.66 16.17 19.23
N MET A 114 -7.37 17.28 19.44
CA MET A 114 -8.84 17.32 19.54
C MET A 114 -9.55 17.76 18.25
N GLY A 115 -8.80 18.04 17.19
CA GLY A 115 -9.37 18.27 15.87
C GLY A 115 -9.95 16.99 15.29
N HIS A 116 -11.11 17.09 14.64
CA HIS A 116 -11.67 15.99 13.87
C HIS A 116 -10.92 15.90 12.54
N ARG A 117 -10.36 14.73 12.25
CA ARG A 117 -9.67 14.43 10.99
C ARG A 117 -10.61 13.89 9.93
N TYR A 118 -11.75 13.34 10.35
CA TYR A 118 -12.73 12.75 9.45
C TYR A 118 -14.11 12.79 10.08
N ALA A 119 -15.13 13.03 9.25
CA ALA A 119 -16.52 12.93 9.65
C ALA A 119 -17.11 11.68 8.99
N PHE A 120 -17.42 10.66 9.78
CA PHE A 120 -17.85 9.36 9.26
C PHE A 120 -19.35 9.35 8.93
N PRO A 121 -19.75 9.18 7.66
CA PRO A 121 -21.12 8.82 7.33
C PRO A 121 -21.41 7.40 7.85
N GLU A 122 -22.67 7.16 8.21
CA GLU A 122 -23.14 5.88 8.76
C GLU A 122 -22.72 4.67 7.90
N GLU A 123 -22.99 4.75 6.60
CA GLU A 123 -22.74 3.64 5.67
C GLU A 123 -21.25 3.32 5.53
N LEU A 124 -20.39 4.34 5.55
CA LEU A 124 -18.95 4.13 5.46
C LEU A 124 -18.43 3.41 6.69
N LEU A 125 -18.83 3.83 7.90
CA LEU A 125 -18.35 3.19 9.12
C LEU A 125 -18.86 1.76 9.26
N LYS A 126 -20.11 1.48 8.81
CA LYS A 126 -20.63 0.11 8.71
C LYS A 126 -19.78 -0.74 7.76
N GLU A 127 -19.43 -0.22 6.59
CA GLU A 127 -18.60 -0.94 5.61
C GLU A 127 -17.20 -1.23 6.16
N LEU A 128 -16.57 -0.25 6.80
CA LEU A 128 -15.26 -0.43 7.43
C LEU A 128 -15.33 -1.47 8.57
N ALA A 129 -16.38 -1.45 9.39
CA ALA A 129 -16.60 -2.43 10.44
C ALA A 129 -16.78 -3.85 9.88
N ARG A 130 -17.61 -4.03 8.85
CA ARG A 130 -17.80 -5.33 8.18
C ARG A 130 -16.50 -5.89 7.63
N ARG A 131 -15.71 -5.07 6.93
CA ARG A 131 -14.38 -5.47 6.42
C ARG A 131 -13.40 -5.86 7.52
N ALA A 132 -13.57 -5.31 8.71
CA ALA A 132 -12.77 -5.65 9.88
C ALA A 132 -13.30 -6.87 10.65
N GLY A 133 -14.34 -7.56 10.16
CA GLY A 133 -14.88 -8.78 10.77
C GLY A 133 -15.90 -8.54 11.87
N PHE A 134 -16.76 -7.53 11.70
CA PHE A 134 -17.83 -7.21 12.64
C PHE A 134 -19.23 -7.25 12.00
N ASP A 135 -20.16 -7.84 12.72
CA ASP A 135 -21.60 -7.68 12.49
C ASP A 135 -22.09 -6.36 13.07
N ILE A 136 -22.99 -5.69 12.36
CA ILE A 136 -23.68 -4.49 12.85
C ILE A 136 -24.93 -4.96 13.61
N ILE A 137 -24.94 -4.81 14.94
CA ILE A 137 -26.07 -5.20 15.78
C ILE A 137 -27.12 -4.10 15.82
N SER A 138 -26.70 -2.85 16.01
CA SER A 138 -27.60 -1.69 15.97
C SER A 138 -26.85 -0.43 15.57
N THR A 139 -27.63 0.56 15.11
CA THR A 139 -27.17 1.93 14.89
C THR A 139 -28.23 2.86 15.46
N GLU A 140 -27.82 3.74 16.37
CA GLU A 140 -28.71 4.61 17.12
C GLU A 140 -28.20 6.04 17.09
N SER A 141 -29.05 6.96 16.67
CA SER A 141 -28.74 8.38 16.80
C SER A 141 -29.01 8.85 18.22
N ARG A 142 -28.09 9.63 18.77
CA ARG A 142 -28.10 10.14 20.14
C ARG A 142 -27.85 11.64 20.16
N THR A 143 -28.23 12.26 21.26
CA THR A 143 -27.87 13.65 21.56
C THR A 143 -26.80 13.61 22.65
N TYR A 144 -25.55 13.90 22.30
CA TYR A 144 -24.45 13.96 23.27
C TYR A 144 -24.61 15.19 24.18
N HIS A 145 -24.88 16.33 23.55
CA HIS A 145 -25.30 17.58 24.19
C HIS A 145 -26.32 18.30 23.30
N PRO A 146 -27.08 19.28 23.82
CA PRO A 146 -27.97 20.09 22.98
C PRO A 146 -27.23 20.64 21.75
N GLY A 147 -27.76 20.34 20.56
CA GLY A 147 -27.15 20.74 19.28
C GLY A 147 -25.94 19.91 18.83
N ARG A 148 -25.60 18.81 19.51
CA ARG A 148 -24.48 17.91 19.19
C ARG A 148 -24.98 16.49 18.99
N ALA A 149 -25.41 16.21 17.76
CA ALA A 149 -25.91 14.89 17.37
C ALA A 149 -24.75 13.89 17.26
N ALA A 150 -24.93 12.70 17.80
CA ALA A 150 -23.97 11.60 17.76
C ALA A 150 -24.64 10.36 17.17
N LEU A 151 -23.84 9.46 16.63
CA LEU A 151 -24.26 8.20 16.06
C LEU A 151 -23.49 7.09 16.75
N ARG A 152 -24.22 6.18 17.38
CA ARG A 152 -23.68 5.04 18.12
C ARG A 152 -23.92 3.74 17.38
N PHE A 153 -22.89 2.94 17.30
CA PHE A 153 -22.87 1.63 16.67
C PHE A 153 -22.61 0.58 17.75
N GLU A 154 -23.47 -0.43 17.81
CA GLU A 154 -23.16 -1.66 18.53
C GLU A 154 -22.75 -2.72 17.53
N LEU A 155 -21.55 -3.26 17.72
CA LEU A 155 -20.88 -4.18 16.82
C LEU A 155 -20.54 -5.48 17.56
N ARG A 156 -20.57 -6.59 16.83
CA ARG A 156 -20.20 -7.91 17.34
C ARG A 156 -19.06 -8.47 16.50
N ARG A 157 -17.94 -8.81 17.13
CA ARG A 157 -16.84 -9.51 16.46
C ARG A 157 -17.35 -10.87 15.99
N HIS A 158 -17.06 -11.24 14.74
CA HIS A 158 -17.34 -12.59 14.23
C HIS A 158 -16.72 -13.68 15.13
N GLU A 159 -17.41 -14.82 15.28
CA GLU A 159 -16.89 -15.97 16.02
C GLU A 159 -15.67 -16.57 15.31
N GLU A 160 -15.79 -16.76 14.00
CA GLU A 160 -14.71 -17.25 13.14
C GLU A 160 -14.65 -16.42 11.86
N ASP A 161 -13.54 -15.70 11.67
CA ASP A 161 -13.28 -14.97 10.43
C ASP A 161 -11.77 -14.97 10.14
N ARG A 162 -11.38 -15.87 9.23
CA ARG A 162 -9.96 -16.03 8.85
C ARG A 162 -9.43 -14.81 8.12
N ALA A 163 -10.27 -14.11 7.35
CA ALA A 163 -9.85 -12.95 6.58
C ALA A 163 -9.59 -11.75 7.51
N ALA A 164 -10.53 -11.46 8.40
CA ALA A 164 -10.37 -10.42 9.41
C ALA A 164 -9.19 -10.71 10.35
N ALA A 165 -9.01 -11.97 10.77
CA ALA A 165 -7.86 -12.38 11.58
C ALA A 165 -6.51 -12.18 10.87
N CYS A 166 -6.45 -12.50 9.58
CA CYS A 166 -5.27 -12.27 8.74
C CYS A 166 -4.97 -10.77 8.58
N LEU A 167 -5.98 -9.94 8.28
CA LEU A 167 -5.84 -8.49 8.20
C LEU A 167 -5.36 -7.89 9.52
N ALA A 168 -5.97 -8.30 10.65
CA ALA A 168 -5.57 -7.84 11.98
C ALA A 168 -4.12 -8.20 12.31
N SER A 169 -3.68 -9.41 11.96
CA SER A 169 -2.30 -9.87 12.18
C SER A 169 -1.31 -9.08 11.33
N LEU A 170 -1.59 -8.88 10.04
CA LEU A 170 -0.74 -8.11 9.14
C LEU A 170 -0.62 -6.64 9.54
N ARG A 171 -1.76 -5.98 9.84
CA ARG A 171 -1.77 -4.59 10.30
C ARG A 171 -1.01 -4.44 11.62
N LYS A 172 -1.18 -5.36 12.57
CA LYS A 172 -0.42 -5.37 13.82
C LYS A 172 1.09 -5.50 13.56
N ALA A 173 1.48 -6.39 12.64
CA ALA A 173 2.89 -6.57 12.28
C ALA A 173 3.48 -5.32 11.60
N VAL A 174 2.73 -4.66 10.71
CA VAL A 174 3.10 -3.39 10.10
C VAL A 174 3.34 -2.30 11.16
N MET A 175 2.42 -2.17 12.13
CA MET A 175 2.56 -1.22 13.24
C MET A 175 3.78 -1.53 14.12
N LYS A 176 3.97 -2.80 14.49
CA LYS A 176 5.11 -3.24 15.32
C LYS A 176 6.46 -3.02 14.64
N ALA A 177 6.50 -3.14 13.31
CA ALA A 177 7.68 -2.90 12.51
C ALA A 177 7.95 -1.40 12.25
N GLY A 178 7.09 -0.49 12.72
CA GLY A 178 7.24 0.95 12.50
C GLY A 178 7.11 1.34 11.02
N LEU A 179 6.38 0.54 10.23
CA LEU A 179 6.28 0.74 8.79
C LEU A 179 5.18 1.72 8.39
N GLU A 180 4.25 2.03 9.28
CA GLU A 180 3.13 2.94 9.00
C GLU A 180 3.44 4.38 9.42
N ASP A 181 3.04 5.32 8.56
CA ASP A 181 3.14 6.76 8.81
C ASP A 181 1.83 7.42 8.34
N PHE A 182 0.90 7.55 9.28
CA PHE A 182 -0.41 8.18 9.04
C PHE A 182 -0.34 9.69 8.77
N SER A 183 0.84 10.31 8.74
CA SER A 183 0.99 11.69 8.28
C SER A 183 1.10 11.79 6.75
N ARG A 184 1.37 10.67 6.05
CA ARG A 184 1.56 10.62 4.60
C ARG A 184 0.52 9.72 3.94
N GLU A 185 -0.57 10.35 3.49
CA GLU A 185 -1.75 9.65 2.97
C GLU A 185 -1.44 8.72 1.78
N GLU A 186 -0.55 9.14 0.87
CA GLU A 186 -0.19 8.33 -0.30
C GLU A 186 0.51 7.04 0.11
N LEU A 187 1.33 7.10 1.16
CA LEU A 187 2.02 5.94 1.71
C LEU A 187 1.07 5.03 2.46
N SER A 188 0.17 5.58 3.28
CA SER A 188 -0.84 4.81 3.99
C SER A 188 -1.79 4.10 3.01
N SER A 189 -2.20 4.77 1.93
CA SER A 189 -3.04 4.19 0.87
C SER A 189 -2.38 3.01 0.17
N ALA A 190 -1.16 3.21 -0.36
CA ALA A 190 -0.42 2.15 -1.05
C ALA A 190 -0.12 0.96 -0.13
N ARG A 191 0.15 1.22 1.16
CA ARG A 191 0.43 0.18 2.15
C ARG A 191 -0.82 -0.61 2.51
N ASP A 192 -1.94 0.06 2.72
CA ASP A 192 -3.20 -0.59 3.04
C ASP A 192 -3.70 -1.47 1.89
N GLU A 193 -3.54 -1.03 0.63
CA GLU A 193 -3.80 -1.86 -0.55
C GLU A 193 -2.87 -3.09 -0.61
N ALA A 194 -1.58 -2.89 -0.30
CA ALA A 194 -0.62 -3.99 -0.23
C ALA A 194 -0.99 -5.02 0.85
N VAL A 195 -1.45 -4.56 2.03
CA VAL A 195 -1.91 -5.43 3.12
C VAL A 195 -3.15 -6.22 2.71
N ASP A 196 -4.14 -5.57 2.09
CA ASP A 196 -5.38 -6.23 1.63
C ASP A 196 -5.05 -7.31 0.58
N ARG A 197 -4.18 -7.02 -0.41
CA ARG A 197 -3.73 -8.01 -1.40
C ARG A 197 -2.93 -9.15 -0.76
N ALA A 198 -1.98 -8.82 0.12
CA ALA A 198 -1.15 -9.80 0.80
C ALA A 198 -2.00 -10.76 1.64
N CYS A 199 -3.04 -10.24 2.30
CA CYS A 199 -3.94 -11.09 3.07
C CYS A 199 -4.73 -12.04 2.17
N ALA A 200 -5.29 -11.55 1.05
CA ALA A 200 -6.02 -12.39 0.10
C ALA A 200 -5.14 -13.53 -0.47
N MET A 201 -3.86 -13.25 -0.77
CA MET A 201 -2.90 -14.25 -1.24
C MET A 201 -2.49 -15.23 -0.13
N THR A 202 -2.28 -14.73 1.09
CA THR A 202 -1.97 -15.55 2.28
C THR A 202 -3.06 -16.57 2.55
N LEU A 203 -4.33 -16.17 2.49
CA LEU A 203 -5.48 -17.06 2.69
C LEU A 203 -5.58 -18.17 1.63
N LYS A 204 -5.08 -17.91 0.41
CA LYS A 204 -5.01 -18.89 -0.68
C LYS A 204 -3.78 -19.80 -0.60
N GLY A 205 -2.83 -19.51 0.29
CA GLY A 205 -1.55 -20.22 0.36
C GLY A 205 -0.58 -19.83 -0.77
N ASP A 206 -0.81 -18.69 -1.43
CA ASP A 206 -0.10 -18.25 -2.63
C ASP A 206 1.16 -17.43 -2.28
N ALA A 207 2.22 -18.13 -1.88
CA ALA A 207 3.49 -17.49 -1.51
C ALA A 207 4.16 -16.81 -2.71
N ALA A 208 3.98 -17.37 -3.91
CA ALA A 208 4.44 -16.80 -5.16
C ALA A 208 3.81 -15.44 -5.43
N GLY A 209 2.49 -15.33 -5.33
CA GLY A 209 1.74 -14.08 -5.47
C GLY A 209 2.16 -13.02 -4.44
N VAL A 210 2.36 -13.40 -3.18
CA VAL A 210 2.84 -12.47 -2.13
C VAL A 210 4.18 -11.81 -2.51
N LEU A 211 5.09 -12.57 -3.13
CA LEU A 211 6.38 -12.06 -3.60
C LEU A 211 6.26 -11.06 -4.75
N THR A 212 5.15 -11.05 -5.47
CA THR A 212 4.90 -10.10 -6.57
C THR A 212 4.52 -8.70 -6.08
N ILE A 213 4.24 -8.51 -4.78
CA ILE A 213 3.94 -7.20 -4.17
C ILE A 213 5.25 -6.39 -3.99
N ALA A 214 5.97 -6.18 -5.09
CA ALA A 214 7.32 -5.61 -5.12
C ALA A 214 7.39 -4.14 -4.66
N ALA A 215 6.28 -3.41 -4.71
CA ALA A 215 6.19 -2.03 -4.23
C ALA A 215 6.13 -1.92 -2.69
N ALA A 216 5.86 -3.03 -1.98
CA ALA A 216 5.78 -3.06 -0.52
C ALA A 216 6.52 -4.29 0.07
N PRO A 217 7.84 -4.40 -0.13
CA PRO A 217 8.61 -5.61 0.19
C PRO A 217 8.55 -6.03 1.67
N ALA A 218 8.41 -5.06 2.57
CA ALA A 218 8.27 -5.34 4.00
C ALA A 218 6.92 -6.02 4.32
N VAL A 219 5.84 -5.65 3.62
CA VAL A 219 4.53 -6.29 3.78
C VAL A 219 4.56 -7.73 3.23
N ALA A 220 5.21 -7.93 2.09
CA ALA A 220 5.40 -9.27 1.51
C ALA A 220 6.14 -10.21 2.48
N ARG A 221 7.23 -9.72 3.11
CA ARG A 221 7.98 -10.49 4.11
C ARG A 221 7.09 -10.89 5.31
N LEU A 222 6.35 -9.94 5.89
CA LEU A 222 5.47 -10.21 7.02
C LEU A 222 4.37 -11.23 6.68
N ALA A 223 3.80 -11.15 5.47
CA ALA A 223 2.82 -12.12 5.00
C ALA A 223 3.41 -13.53 4.87
N ILE A 224 4.63 -13.67 4.31
CA ILE A 224 5.33 -14.95 4.22
C ILE A 224 5.64 -15.52 5.60
N GLU A 225 6.08 -14.69 6.55
CA GLU A 225 6.31 -15.11 7.94
C GLU A 225 5.03 -15.66 8.58
N LEU A 226 3.88 -15.04 8.33
CA LEU A 226 2.57 -15.49 8.82
C LEU A 226 2.11 -16.82 8.18
N MET A 227 2.54 -17.13 6.96
CA MET A 227 2.19 -18.38 6.28
C MET A 227 2.90 -19.60 6.91
N GLY A 228 4.07 -19.41 7.54
CA GLY A 228 4.85 -20.50 8.12
C GLY A 228 5.14 -21.64 7.14
N GLU A 229 4.99 -22.90 7.58
CA GLU A 229 5.22 -24.10 6.76
C GLU A 229 4.08 -24.40 5.76
N ALA A 230 2.94 -23.71 5.85
CA ALA A 230 1.74 -23.99 5.06
C ALA A 230 1.79 -23.44 3.62
N ALA A 231 2.88 -22.78 3.22
CA ALA A 231 3.06 -22.25 1.88
C ALA A 231 3.11 -23.37 0.83
N LYS A 232 2.25 -23.28 -0.20
CA LYS A 232 2.35 -24.15 -1.38
C LYS A 232 3.64 -23.81 -2.12
N LYS A 233 4.51 -24.80 -2.29
CA LYS A 233 5.76 -24.69 -3.05
C LYS A 233 5.46 -24.74 -4.56
N GLU A 234 4.87 -23.68 -5.11
CA GLU A 234 5.01 -23.42 -6.54
C GLU A 234 6.40 -22.85 -6.82
N SER A 235 6.88 -22.97 -8.05
CA SER A 235 8.19 -22.43 -8.44
C SER A 235 8.18 -20.92 -8.26
N VAL A 236 8.70 -20.46 -7.11
CA VAL A 236 8.93 -19.05 -6.76
C VAL A 236 9.64 -18.32 -7.91
N ALA A 237 10.56 -19.02 -8.58
CA ALA A 237 11.25 -18.53 -9.76
C ALA A 237 10.31 -18.28 -10.95
N ALA A 238 9.39 -19.21 -11.25
CA ALA A 238 8.45 -19.07 -12.37
C ALA A 238 7.44 -17.93 -12.15
N SER A 239 6.92 -17.76 -10.93
CA SER A 239 5.97 -16.68 -10.61
C SER A 239 6.63 -15.31 -10.54
N LEU A 240 7.87 -15.23 -10.01
CA LEU A 240 8.68 -14.00 -10.08
C LEU A 240 9.03 -13.64 -11.53
N LEU A 241 9.33 -14.63 -12.39
CA LEU A 241 9.64 -14.41 -13.81
C LEU A 241 8.41 -13.98 -14.63
N ALA A 242 7.23 -14.57 -14.37
CA ALA A 242 6.00 -14.26 -15.10
C ALA A 242 5.38 -12.90 -14.73
N HIS A 243 5.54 -12.42 -13.49
CA HIS A 243 4.90 -11.18 -13.03
C HIS A 243 5.84 -9.99 -12.89
N CYS A 244 7.15 -10.20 -12.72
CA CYS A 244 8.05 -9.10 -12.37
C CYS A 244 8.87 -8.51 -13.51
N GLY A 245 8.76 -8.99 -14.76
CA GLY A 245 9.35 -8.35 -15.95
C GLY A 245 10.74 -7.72 -15.73
N GLY A 246 11.64 -8.40 -15.00
CA GLY A 246 12.97 -7.86 -14.65
C GLY A 246 13.14 -7.20 -13.27
N ALA A 247 12.32 -7.46 -12.25
CA ALA A 247 12.61 -6.99 -10.90
C ALA A 247 13.76 -7.78 -10.23
N ALA A 248 14.99 -7.44 -10.60
CA ALA A 248 16.21 -7.73 -9.84
C ALA A 248 16.14 -7.19 -8.38
N LEU A 249 15.15 -6.35 -8.06
CA LEU A 249 14.93 -5.71 -6.76
C LEU A 249 14.13 -6.58 -5.77
N ALA A 250 13.22 -7.43 -6.25
CA ALA A 250 12.46 -8.37 -5.40
C ALA A 250 13.40 -9.41 -4.76
N TRP A 251 14.50 -9.71 -5.44
CA TRP A 251 15.49 -10.68 -5.02
C TRP A 251 16.41 -10.21 -3.88
N ARG A 252 16.61 -8.90 -3.67
CA ARG A 252 17.30 -8.36 -2.47
C ARG A 252 16.67 -8.82 -1.15
N VAL A 253 15.37 -9.12 -1.14
CA VAL A 253 14.59 -9.36 0.09
C VAL A 253 14.48 -10.85 0.41
N LEU A 254 14.44 -11.71 -0.63
CA LEU A 254 14.59 -13.16 -0.44
C LEU A 254 15.98 -13.52 0.10
N PHE A 255 17.01 -12.79 -0.33
CA PHE A 255 18.39 -12.96 0.14
C PHE A 255 18.64 -12.52 1.60
N ALA A 256 17.64 -11.95 2.28
CA ALA A 256 17.71 -11.65 3.73
C ALA A 256 17.21 -12.81 4.62
N VAL A 257 16.65 -13.88 4.03
CA VAL A 257 16.16 -15.06 4.77
C VAL A 257 17.13 -16.21 4.54
N GLN A 258 18.21 -16.25 5.32
CA GLN A 258 19.15 -17.37 5.32
C GLN A 258 18.51 -18.64 5.91
N PRO A 259 18.50 -19.78 5.19
CA PRO A 259 18.54 -21.09 5.82
C PRO A 259 19.97 -21.29 6.33
N LYS A 260 20.14 -21.42 7.66
CA LYS A 260 21.44 -21.76 8.25
C LYS A 260 21.81 -23.21 7.88
N GLY A 261 22.50 -23.38 6.75
CA GLY A 261 23.22 -24.61 6.37
C GLY A 261 22.90 -25.14 4.97
N GLY A 262 23.94 -25.47 4.18
CA GLY A 262 23.83 -26.18 2.90
C GLY A 262 24.89 -25.80 1.86
N ALA A 263 25.07 -26.66 0.85
CA ALA A 263 26.13 -26.65 -0.18
C ALA A 263 26.14 -25.44 -1.17
N GLN A 264 25.44 -24.35 -0.87
CA GLN A 264 25.35 -23.17 -1.75
C GLN A 264 26.07 -21.91 -1.22
N GLY A 265 26.81 -22.03 -0.11
CA GLY A 265 27.50 -20.91 0.55
C GLY A 265 28.54 -20.13 -0.29
N PRO A 266 29.42 -20.76 -1.10
CA PRO A 266 30.49 -20.03 -1.79
C PRO A 266 30.05 -19.20 -3.00
N ALA A 267 28.97 -19.59 -3.71
CA ALA A 267 28.43 -18.82 -4.84
C ALA A 267 27.71 -17.53 -4.39
N PHE A 268 27.25 -17.50 -3.14
CA PHE A 268 26.60 -16.35 -2.50
C PHE A 268 27.59 -15.24 -2.09
N ALA A 269 28.81 -15.60 -1.65
CA ALA A 269 29.84 -14.65 -1.24
C ALA A 269 30.32 -13.72 -2.40
N SER A 270 30.25 -14.18 -3.65
CA SER A 270 30.60 -13.36 -4.82
C SER A 270 29.52 -12.35 -5.23
N ALA A 271 28.26 -12.54 -4.80
CA ALA A 271 27.14 -11.64 -5.10
C ALA A 271 26.97 -10.53 -4.04
N GLU A 272 27.38 -10.82 -2.79
CA GLU A 272 27.42 -9.89 -1.65
C GLU A 272 28.32 -8.66 -1.90
N LEU A 273 29.54 -8.89 -2.40
CA LEU A 273 30.53 -7.84 -2.70
C LEU A 273 30.11 -6.90 -3.86
N ALA A 274 29.19 -7.36 -4.72
CA ALA A 274 28.71 -6.60 -5.88
C ALA A 274 27.57 -5.63 -5.52
N TYR A 275 26.74 -5.97 -4.52
CA TYR A 275 25.61 -5.14 -4.07
C TYR A 275 26.05 -4.02 -3.10
N GLU A 276 27.03 -4.30 -2.22
CA GLU A 276 27.58 -3.32 -1.28
C GLU A 276 28.23 -2.10 -1.98
N LYS A 277 28.76 -2.30 -3.19
CA LYS A 277 29.32 -1.25 -4.06
C LYS A 277 28.25 -0.40 -4.75
N ALA A 278 27.05 -0.93 -5.00
CA ALA A 278 25.96 -0.21 -5.66
C ALA A 278 25.16 0.65 -4.66
N ALA A 279 24.97 0.17 -3.44
CA ALA A 279 24.32 0.92 -2.35
C ALA A 279 25.18 2.10 -1.84
N ARG A 280 26.52 1.98 -1.82
CA ARG A 280 27.42 3.11 -1.50
C ARG A 280 27.42 4.20 -2.56
N ARG A 281 27.22 3.86 -3.84
CA ARG A 281 27.22 4.81 -4.96
C ARG A 281 25.97 5.69 -5.05
N ALA A 282 24.85 5.23 -4.48
CA ALA A 282 23.62 6.02 -4.35
C ALA A 282 23.66 7.01 -3.16
N LEU A 283 24.62 6.84 -2.23
CA LEU A 283 24.88 7.75 -1.11
C LEU A 283 25.84 8.89 -1.47
N GLU A 284 26.47 8.88 -2.66
CA GLU A 284 27.55 9.82 -3.03
C GLU A 284 27.15 11.00 -3.95
N ILE A 285 25.88 11.17 -4.31
CA ILE A 285 25.44 12.30 -5.16
C ILE A 285 24.10 12.79 -4.61
N ASP A 286 24.05 13.82 -3.77
CA ASP A 286 24.50 15.18 -4.12
C ASP A 286 25.53 15.76 -3.13
N LYS A 287 26.79 15.84 -3.60
CA LYS A 287 27.97 16.57 -3.10
C LYS A 287 28.62 16.16 -1.78
N LEU A 288 29.72 15.41 -1.88
CA LEU A 288 30.97 15.66 -1.13
C LEU A 288 32.18 15.12 -1.93
N GLU A 289 33.28 15.88 -1.95
CA GLU A 289 34.51 15.73 -2.76
C GLU A 289 35.24 14.37 -2.63
N PRO A 290 36.09 13.98 -3.60
CA PRO A 290 36.53 12.59 -3.80
C PRO A 290 37.70 12.19 -2.92
N ALA A 291 37.63 10.98 -2.34
CA ALA A 291 38.84 10.22 -2.01
C ALA A 291 39.32 9.48 -3.27
N ALA A 292 40.58 9.69 -3.63
CA ALA A 292 41.21 9.20 -4.85
C ALA A 292 41.10 7.67 -5.03
N GLY A 293 40.80 7.22 -6.25
CA GLY A 293 41.01 5.80 -6.65
C GLY A 293 40.00 5.16 -7.61
N ALA A 294 39.09 5.90 -8.26
CA ALA A 294 38.02 5.31 -9.08
C ALA A 294 38.38 5.11 -10.56
N ALA A 295 39.42 4.33 -10.87
CA ALA A 295 39.78 4.02 -12.26
C ALA A 295 39.14 2.74 -12.84
N ASP A 296 38.59 1.81 -12.04
CA ASP A 296 38.31 0.44 -12.51
C ASP A 296 36.94 -0.18 -12.10
N LEU A 297 35.80 0.49 -12.34
CA LEU A 297 34.47 -0.17 -12.17
C LEU A 297 33.76 -0.47 -13.51
N PRO A 298 33.17 -1.67 -13.73
CA PRO A 298 32.67 -2.10 -15.04
C PRO A 298 31.31 -1.46 -15.46
N PRO A 299 30.96 -1.47 -16.76
CA PRO A 299 30.04 -0.51 -17.39
C PRO A 299 28.54 -0.90 -17.44
N VAL A 300 28.03 -1.76 -16.55
CA VAL A 300 26.71 -2.42 -16.74
C VAL A 300 25.49 -1.61 -16.26
N PHE A 301 25.67 -0.55 -15.46
CA PHE A 301 24.57 0.28 -14.94
C PHE A 301 24.59 1.73 -15.46
N SER A 302 24.99 1.90 -16.71
CA SER A 302 24.93 3.20 -17.39
C SER A 302 23.67 3.29 -18.24
N ARG A 303 23.19 4.52 -18.51
CA ARG A 303 22.16 4.77 -19.53
C ARG A 303 22.55 4.15 -20.88
N GLY A 304 23.84 4.12 -21.20
CA GLY A 304 24.37 3.45 -22.40
C GLY A 304 24.20 1.93 -22.39
N ALA A 305 24.33 1.27 -21.24
CA ALA A 305 24.12 -0.18 -21.11
C ALA A 305 22.63 -0.57 -21.15
N ALA A 306 21.77 0.23 -20.53
CA ALA A 306 20.31 0.05 -20.63
C ALA A 306 19.85 0.21 -22.09
N ARG A 307 20.35 1.24 -22.78
CA ARG A 307 20.11 1.46 -24.21
C ARG A 307 20.62 0.30 -25.07
N ALA A 308 21.83 -0.20 -24.81
CA ALA A 308 22.40 -1.32 -25.55
C ALA A 308 21.57 -2.61 -25.37
N GLU A 309 21.03 -2.84 -24.16
CA GLU A 309 20.18 -3.98 -23.88
C GLU A 309 18.78 -3.83 -24.51
N GLY A 310 18.18 -2.64 -24.44
CA GLY A 310 16.95 -2.31 -25.16
C GLY A 310 17.07 -2.55 -26.67
N GLU A 311 18.17 -2.12 -27.29
CA GLU A 311 18.49 -2.37 -28.71
C GLU A 311 18.71 -3.86 -29.01
N ARG A 312 19.41 -4.58 -28.13
CA ARG A 312 19.61 -6.04 -28.27
C ARG A 312 18.27 -6.79 -28.24
N LEU A 313 17.38 -6.40 -27.33
CA LEU A 313 16.05 -6.98 -27.19
C LEU A 313 15.14 -6.61 -28.35
N LEU A 314 15.21 -5.38 -28.86
CA LEU A 314 14.53 -4.98 -30.09
C LEU A 314 14.96 -5.87 -31.26
N GLY A 315 16.26 -6.09 -31.44
CA GLY A 315 16.78 -6.97 -32.50
C GLY A 315 16.28 -8.42 -32.38
N ARG A 316 16.16 -8.92 -31.15
CA ARG A 316 15.56 -10.24 -30.88
C ARG A 316 14.07 -10.27 -31.16
N ALA A 317 13.32 -9.25 -30.74
CA ALA A 317 11.88 -9.13 -30.97
C ALA A 317 11.55 -9.13 -32.47
N LEU A 318 12.32 -8.37 -33.26
CA LEU A 318 12.17 -8.32 -34.72
C LEU A 318 12.45 -9.69 -35.37
N LYS A 319 13.45 -10.41 -34.89
CA LYS A 319 13.78 -11.76 -35.39
C LYS A 319 12.68 -12.77 -35.05
N ALA A 320 12.20 -12.75 -33.80
CA ALA A 320 11.11 -13.60 -33.33
C ALA A 320 9.80 -13.31 -34.10
N ALA A 321 9.48 -12.03 -34.30
CA ALA A 321 8.33 -11.61 -35.10
C ALA A 321 8.42 -12.07 -36.56
N GLY A 322 9.60 -11.97 -37.19
CA GLY A 322 9.82 -12.46 -38.55
C GLY A 322 9.75 -13.98 -38.68
N ALA A 323 10.04 -14.72 -37.61
CA ALA A 323 9.90 -16.17 -37.52
C ALA A 323 8.49 -16.63 -37.13
N GLY A 324 7.59 -15.70 -36.79
CA GLY A 324 6.22 -16.00 -36.34
C GLY A 324 6.15 -16.61 -34.94
N GLU A 325 7.14 -16.36 -34.09
CA GLU A 325 7.18 -16.88 -32.71
C GLU A 325 6.11 -16.19 -31.85
N GLU A 326 5.41 -16.98 -31.01
CA GLU A 326 4.29 -16.50 -30.19
C GLU A 326 4.73 -15.51 -29.10
N ASP A 327 5.99 -15.56 -28.67
CA ASP A 327 6.56 -14.72 -27.60
C ASP A 327 7.10 -13.36 -28.09
N ALA A 328 7.09 -13.09 -29.40
CA ALA A 328 7.64 -11.86 -29.97
C ALA A 328 7.05 -10.59 -29.33
N GLY A 329 5.76 -10.60 -28.98
CA GLY A 329 5.09 -9.51 -28.27
C GLY A 329 5.63 -9.28 -26.85
N GLU A 330 6.01 -10.34 -26.14
CA GLU A 330 6.61 -10.25 -24.81
C GLU A 330 8.03 -9.66 -24.87
N ILE A 331 8.79 -10.03 -25.91
CA ILE A 331 10.15 -9.50 -26.12
C ILE A 331 10.09 -7.99 -26.44
N PHE A 332 9.08 -7.53 -27.21
CA PHE A 332 8.84 -6.09 -27.41
C PHE A 332 8.51 -5.35 -26.12
N ALA A 333 7.64 -5.91 -25.27
CA ALA A 333 7.31 -5.33 -23.97
C ALA A 333 8.55 -5.25 -23.05
N MET A 334 9.42 -6.26 -23.11
CA MET A 334 10.68 -6.27 -22.37
C MET A 334 11.64 -5.20 -22.89
N ALA A 335 11.80 -5.05 -24.22
CA ALA A 335 12.63 -3.97 -24.79
C ALA A 335 12.17 -2.57 -24.32
N LEU A 336 10.85 -2.33 -24.31
CA LEU A 336 10.26 -1.09 -23.81
C LEU A 336 10.45 -0.89 -22.31
N SER A 337 10.64 -1.95 -21.52
CA SER A 337 10.95 -1.80 -20.09
C SER A 337 12.38 -1.28 -19.83
N PHE A 338 13.32 -1.55 -20.75
CA PHE A 338 14.71 -1.11 -20.66
C PHE A 338 14.95 0.29 -21.23
N GLU A 339 14.24 0.66 -22.30
CA GLU A 339 14.43 1.95 -22.98
C GLU A 339 13.10 2.51 -23.49
N ARG A 340 12.37 3.22 -22.61
CA ARG A 340 11.08 3.86 -22.95
C ARG A 340 11.23 5.11 -23.80
N ASP A 341 12.40 5.73 -23.74
CA ASP A 341 12.68 7.00 -24.43
C ASP A 341 13.14 6.79 -25.88
N GLU A 342 13.22 5.55 -26.38
CA GLU A 342 13.62 5.23 -27.76
C GLU A 342 12.39 5.00 -28.65
N PRO A 343 12.01 5.98 -29.50
CA PRO A 343 10.78 5.93 -30.30
C PRO A 343 10.75 4.80 -31.32
N ARG A 344 11.92 4.31 -31.73
CA ARG A 344 12.02 3.19 -32.67
C ARG A 344 11.46 1.89 -32.09
N ILE A 345 11.65 1.64 -30.79
CA ILE A 345 11.12 0.43 -30.15
C ILE A 345 9.58 0.47 -30.16
N TRP A 346 9.00 1.65 -29.87
CA TRP A 346 7.56 1.88 -29.95
C TRP A 346 6.98 1.71 -31.36
N LEU A 347 7.67 2.23 -32.38
CA LEU A 347 7.26 2.12 -33.78
C LEU A 347 7.20 0.65 -34.23
N GLU A 348 8.24 -0.14 -33.96
CA GLU A 348 8.31 -1.54 -34.37
C GLU A 348 7.34 -2.44 -33.58
N ALA A 349 7.18 -2.19 -32.27
CA ALA A 349 6.16 -2.87 -31.47
C ALA A 349 4.75 -2.57 -32.00
N GLY A 350 4.47 -1.30 -32.33
CA GLY A 350 3.20 -0.89 -32.93
C GLY A 350 2.93 -1.57 -34.28
N ARG A 351 3.94 -1.68 -35.16
CA ARG A 351 3.82 -2.41 -36.43
C ARG A 351 3.49 -3.89 -36.23
N TYR A 352 4.17 -4.54 -35.28
CA TYR A 352 3.91 -5.93 -34.92
C TYR A 352 2.46 -6.12 -34.42
N PHE A 353 2.03 -5.33 -33.43
CA PHE A 353 0.68 -5.45 -32.88
C PHE A 353 -0.42 -5.03 -33.88
N LYS A 354 -0.12 -4.11 -34.80
CA LYS A 354 -1.03 -3.75 -35.90
C LYS A 354 -1.27 -4.92 -36.84
N ALA A 355 -0.23 -5.68 -37.15
CA ALA A 355 -0.34 -6.89 -37.97
C ALA A 355 -1.01 -8.05 -37.22
N ALA A 356 -0.73 -8.20 -35.92
CA ALA A 356 -1.22 -9.33 -35.11
C ALA A 356 -2.65 -9.14 -34.58
N LYS A 357 -3.04 -7.91 -34.22
CA LYS A 357 -4.29 -7.62 -33.48
C LYS A 357 -5.17 -6.57 -34.14
N GLY A 358 -4.59 -5.70 -34.97
CA GLY A 358 -5.34 -4.70 -35.72
C GLY A 358 -4.96 -3.26 -35.36
N LYS A 359 -5.53 -2.30 -36.09
CA LYS A 359 -5.14 -0.88 -36.02
C LYS A 359 -5.51 -0.22 -34.68
N ALA A 360 -6.58 -0.66 -34.03
CA ALA A 360 -7.05 -0.08 -32.78
C ALA A 360 -6.10 -0.41 -31.62
N GLU A 361 -5.68 -1.67 -31.49
CA GLU A 361 -4.76 -2.11 -30.43
C GLU A 361 -3.33 -1.56 -30.59
N ALA A 362 -2.95 -1.14 -31.80
CA ALA A 362 -1.63 -0.60 -32.08
C ALA A 362 -1.51 0.91 -31.86
N ALA A 363 -2.63 1.64 -31.76
CA ALA A 363 -2.66 3.10 -31.72
C ALA A 363 -1.87 3.66 -30.52
N ASP A 364 -2.00 3.03 -29.35
CA ASP A 364 -1.31 3.45 -28.13
C ASP A 364 0.21 3.38 -28.27
N TYR A 365 0.75 2.39 -29.00
CA TYR A 365 2.20 2.28 -29.21
C TYR A 365 2.74 3.42 -30.06
N PHE A 366 2.03 3.80 -31.13
CA PHE A 366 2.45 4.93 -31.98
C PHE A 366 2.32 6.27 -31.24
N MET A 367 1.28 6.45 -30.43
CA MET A 367 1.11 7.65 -29.59
C MET A 367 2.21 7.78 -28.54
N ASN A 368 2.57 6.69 -27.86
CA ASN A 368 3.69 6.68 -26.91
C ASN A 368 5.04 6.91 -27.61
N GLY A 369 5.22 6.39 -28.83
CA GLY A 369 6.38 6.70 -29.67
C GLY A 369 6.49 8.19 -29.99
N LEU A 370 5.38 8.88 -30.24
CA LEU A 370 5.37 10.34 -30.46
C LEU A 370 5.78 11.12 -29.20
N LEU A 371 5.34 10.69 -28.02
CA LEU A 371 5.74 11.30 -26.74
C LEU A 371 7.25 11.11 -26.48
N ALA A 372 7.80 9.95 -26.81
CA ALA A 372 9.23 9.66 -26.64
C ALA A 372 10.13 10.55 -27.52
N LEU A 373 9.60 11.18 -28.58
CA LEU A 373 10.37 12.10 -29.43
C LEU A 373 10.84 13.36 -28.70
N GLU A 374 10.17 13.75 -27.61
CA GLU A 374 10.51 14.97 -26.86
C GLU A 374 11.92 14.90 -26.24
N GLY A 375 12.42 13.69 -25.96
CA GLY A 375 13.74 13.43 -25.39
C GLY A 375 14.88 13.27 -26.40
N LEU A 376 14.61 13.24 -27.71
CA LEU A 376 15.64 13.00 -28.73
C LEU A 376 16.45 14.26 -29.09
N PRO A 377 17.79 14.19 -29.16
CA PRO A 377 18.61 15.27 -29.70
C PRO A 377 18.52 15.31 -31.24
N GLY A 378 18.48 16.52 -31.82
CA GLY A 378 18.48 16.75 -33.27
C GLY A 378 17.08 16.89 -33.87
N MET A 379 16.86 17.95 -34.66
CA MET A 379 15.54 18.28 -35.23
C MET A 379 15.17 17.35 -36.40
N GLU A 380 16.12 17.04 -37.30
CA GLU A 380 15.86 16.24 -38.50
C GLU A 380 15.48 14.77 -38.20
N THR A 381 16.15 14.14 -37.24
CA THR A 381 15.85 12.75 -36.81
C THR A 381 14.47 12.65 -36.16
N ARG A 382 14.10 13.65 -35.34
CA ARG A 382 12.77 13.73 -34.73
C ARG A 382 11.68 13.90 -35.79
N ASP A 383 11.89 14.75 -36.79
CA ASP A 383 10.90 14.97 -37.84
C ASP A 383 10.74 13.76 -38.77
N ALA A 384 11.82 13.03 -39.05
CA ALA A 384 11.75 11.78 -39.81
C ALA A 384 10.95 10.70 -39.05
N MET A 385 11.26 10.48 -37.77
CA MET A 385 10.57 9.49 -36.94
C MET A 385 9.10 9.88 -36.69
N ARG A 386 8.82 11.18 -36.49
CA ARG A 386 7.46 11.72 -36.40
C ARG A 386 6.65 11.41 -37.65
N ARG A 387 7.22 11.58 -38.86
CA ARG A 387 6.53 11.25 -40.12
C ARG A 387 6.19 9.76 -40.21
N GLU A 388 7.08 8.87 -39.77
CA GLU A 388 6.80 7.43 -39.76
C GLU A 388 5.70 7.05 -38.77
N LEU A 389 5.76 7.54 -37.53
CA LEU A 389 4.74 7.29 -36.51
C LEU A 389 3.35 7.81 -36.93
N MET A 390 3.30 9.04 -37.47
CA MET A 390 2.05 9.63 -37.98
C MET A 390 1.49 8.86 -39.18
N LYS A 391 2.35 8.37 -40.08
CA LYS A 391 1.93 7.53 -41.21
C LYS A 391 1.26 6.23 -40.74
N GLU A 392 1.74 5.63 -39.66
CA GLU A 392 1.16 4.40 -39.12
C GLU A 392 -0.18 4.60 -38.41
N LEU A 393 -0.37 5.78 -37.78
CA LEU A 393 -1.65 6.22 -37.20
C LEU A 393 -2.71 6.49 -38.28
N GLY A 394 -2.29 6.96 -39.45
CA GLY A 394 -3.12 7.17 -40.64
C GLY A 394 -3.80 8.51 -40.68
#